data_AF-A0A536V432-F1
#
_entry.id   AF-A0A536V432-F1
#
_cell.length_a   1.000
_cell.length_b   1.000
_cell.length_c   1.000
_cell.angle_alpha   90.00
_cell.angle_beta   90.00
_cell.angle_gamma   90.00
#
_symmetry.space_group_name_H-M   'P 1'
#
loop_
_entity.id
_entity.type
_entity.pdbx_description
1 polymer ?
#
loop_
_entity_poly.entity_id
_entity_poly.type
_entity_poly.pdbx_seq_one_letter_code
_entity_poly.pdbx_strand_id
1 'polypeptide(L)' 'MRRGSVAFSVLAIALSLAACGERVQTVNSPKKADAKSWQGSENAAYMAAGWNAGDRTSWENQIHTRNQSQNEYNKVK' A
#
# COMPACT_ATOMS: atom_id res chain seq x y z
N MET A 1 -31.79 -19.26 -33.65
CA MET A 1 -31.75 -18.44 -32.41
C MET A 1 -31.56 -19.30 -31.16
N ARG A 2 -32.46 -20.23 -30.82
CA ARG A 2 -32.34 -21.10 -29.62
C ARG A 2 -31.01 -21.86 -29.45
N ARG A 3 -30.43 -22.39 -30.54
CA ARG A 3 -29.14 -23.12 -30.50
C ARG A 3 -27.94 -22.22 -30.18
N GLY A 4 -27.97 -20.96 -30.63
CA GLY A 4 -26.91 -19.98 -30.35
C GLY A 4 -26.93 -19.51 -28.88
N SER A 5 -28.13 -19.36 -28.31
CA SER A 5 -28.30 -18.99 -26.90
C SER A 5 -27.76 -20.06 -25.94
N VAL A 6 -27.99 -21.35 -26.23
CA VAL A 6 -27.46 -22.45 -25.41
C VAL A 6 -25.93 -22.51 -25.48
N ALA A 7 -25.35 -22.35 -26.68
CA ALA A 7 -23.89 -22.32 -26.83
C ALA A 7 -23.24 -21.16 -26.07
N PHE A 8 -23.88 -19.98 -26.08
CA PHE A 8 -23.41 -18.82 -25.33
C PHE A 8 -23.48 -19.04 -23.80
N SER A 9 -24.57 -19.62 -23.29
CA SER A 9 -24.69 -19.96 -21.87
C SER A 9 -23.64 -20.96 -21.40
N VAL A 10 -23.37 -22.00 -22.18
CA VAL A 10 -22.34 -23.00 -21.84
C VAL A 10 -20.96 -22.37 -21.79
N LEU A 11 -20.63 -21.52 -22.76
CA LEU A 11 -19.34 -20.82 -22.81
C LEU A 11 -19.17 -19.87 -21.60
N ALA A 12 -20.21 -19.12 -21.25
CA ALA A 12 -20.19 -18.22 -20.10
C ALA A 12 -19.96 -18.97 -18.77
N ILE A 13 -20.62 -20.11 -18.59
CA ILE A 13 -20.43 -20.96 -17.41
C ILE A 13 -18.99 -21.49 -17.36
N ALA A 14 -18.45 -21.98 -18.47
CA ALA A 14 -17.09 -22.50 -18.53
C ALA A 14 -16.04 -21.43 -18.17
N LEU A 15 -16.22 -20.19 -18.64
CA LEU A 15 -15.32 -19.07 -18.32
C LEU A 15 -15.42 -18.64 -16.85
N SER A 16 -16.60 -18.72 -16.23
CA SER A 16 -16.78 -18.34 -14.81
C SER A 16 -16.04 -19.26 -13.83
N LEU A 17 -15.81 -20.53 -14.21
CA LEU A 17 -15.06 -21.49 -13.40
C LEU A 17 -13.55 -21.17 -13.33
N ALA A 18 -13.03 -20.39 -14.27
CA ALA A 18 -11.63 -19.96 -14.26
C ALA A 18 -11.34 -18.90 -13.18
N ALA A 19 -12.37 -18.29 -12.56
CA ALA A 19 -12.20 -17.28 -11.50
C ALA A 19 -11.59 -17.84 -10.21
N CYS A 20 -11.66 -19.15 -9.97
CA CYS A 20 -11.05 -19.82 -8.82
C CYS A 20 -9.65 -20.42 -9.11
N GLY A 21 -9.09 -20.17 -10.30
CA GLY A 21 -7.81 -20.73 -10.75
C GLY A 21 -6.58 -19.87 -10.44
N GLU A 22 -6.72 -18.77 -9.69
CA GLU A 22 -5.57 -17.94 -9.32
C GLU A 22 -4.60 -18.76 -8.46
N ARG A 23 -3.29 -18.61 -8.71
CA ARG A 23 -2.27 -19.24 -7.88
C ARG A 23 -2.41 -18.76 -6.44
N VAL A 24 -2.08 -19.61 -5.47
CA VAL A 24 -2.09 -19.20 -4.07
C VAL A 24 -1.20 -17.96 -3.92
N GLN A 25 -1.75 -16.88 -3.36
CA GLN A 25 -1.00 -15.67 -3.04
C GLN A 25 -0.17 -15.92 -1.78
N THR A 26 0.84 -16.78 -1.88
CA THR A 26 1.85 -16.97 -0.84
C THR A 26 2.97 -15.96 -1.02
N VAL A 27 3.50 -15.46 0.09
CA VAL A 27 4.74 -14.69 0.10
C VAL A 27 5.89 -15.67 -0.18
N ASN A 28 6.26 -15.81 -1.46
CA ASN A 28 7.36 -16.70 -1.92
C ASN A 28 8.73 -16.04 -1.82
N SER A 29 8.92 -15.11 -0.87
CA SER A 29 10.18 -14.41 -0.67
C SER A 29 10.42 -14.21 0.82
N PRO A 30 11.69 -14.21 1.27
CA PRO A 30 12.01 -13.73 2.61
C PRO A 30 11.37 -12.35 2.80
N LYS A 31 10.77 -12.11 3.98
CA LYS A 31 10.31 -10.76 4.35
C LYS A 31 11.47 -9.82 4.09
N LYS A 32 11.30 -8.89 3.16
CA LYS A 32 12.31 -7.85 2.93
C LYS A 32 12.39 -7.04 4.22
N ALA A 33 13.60 -6.78 4.68
CA ALA A 33 13.77 -5.80 5.74
C ALA A 33 13.26 -4.46 5.20
N ASP A 34 12.37 -3.82 5.95
CA ASP A 34 11.92 -2.49 5.58
C ASP A 34 13.11 -1.54 5.49
N ALA A 35 13.04 -0.61 4.54
CA ALA A 35 13.99 0.49 4.47
C ALA A 35 13.93 1.33 5.75
N LYS A 36 15.04 1.98 6.09
CA LYS A 36 15.05 2.92 7.21
C LYS A 36 14.08 4.06 6.87
N SER A 37 13.19 4.43 7.79
CA SER A 37 12.15 5.45 7.54
C SER A 37 12.71 6.78 7.03
N TRP A 38 13.88 7.18 7.53
CA TRP A 38 14.56 8.42 7.13
C TRP A 38 15.28 8.32 5.77
N GLN A 39 15.33 7.17 5.10
CA GLN A 39 15.81 7.11 3.72
C GLN A 39 14.87 7.84 2.75
N GLY A 40 13.60 8.04 3.13
CA GLY A 40 12.63 8.72 2.28
C GLY A 40 12.18 7.89 1.09
N SER A 41 11.22 8.45 0.34
CA SER A 41 10.75 7.85 -0.91
C SER A 41 11.67 8.26 -2.05
N GLU A 42 11.82 7.39 -3.06
CA GLU A 42 12.46 7.76 -4.33
C GLU A 42 11.70 8.87 -5.06
N ASN A 43 10.41 9.02 -4.79
CA ASN A 43 9.60 10.10 -5.34
C ASN A 43 9.33 11.16 -4.26
N ALA A 44 9.92 12.33 -4.47
CA ALA A 44 9.79 13.48 -3.58
C ALA A 44 8.33 13.94 -3.38
N ALA A 45 7.41 13.65 -4.31
CA ALA A 45 5.99 13.96 -4.16
C ALA A 45 5.33 13.22 -2.98
N TYR A 46 5.90 12.09 -2.55
CA TYR A 46 5.44 11.32 -1.39
C TYR A 46 6.21 11.65 -0.11
N MET A 47 7.08 12.65 -0.14
CA MET A 47 7.80 13.12 1.04
C MET A 47 7.12 14.34 1.64
N ALA A 48 6.90 14.30 2.95
CA ALA A 48 6.45 15.48 3.69
C ALA A 48 7.54 16.57 3.67
N ALA A 49 7.17 17.84 3.54
CA ALA A 49 8.12 18.95 3.53
C ALA A 49 8.79 19.19 4.89
N GLY A 50 9.98 19.82 4.90
CA GLY A 50 10.67 20.27 6.12
C GLY A 50 11.70 19.29 6.69
N TRP A 51 12.05 18.22 5.95
CA TRP A 51 13.17 17.32 6.24
C TRP A 51 13.75 16.76 4.94
N ASN A 52 14.93 16.16 4.99
CA ASN A 52 15.64 15.63 3.82
C ASN A 52 15.84 14.11 3.89
N ALA A 53 15.72 13.43 2.76
CA ALA A 53 16.05 12.00 2.64
C ALA A 53 17.50 11.74 3.08
N GLY A 54 17.70 10.68 3.85
CA GLY A 54 18.98 10.31 4.46
C GLY A 54 19.28 11.01 5.79
N ASP A 55 18.62 12.12 6.12
CA ASP A 55 18.82 12.84 7.37
C ASP A 55 17.90 12.31 8.47
N ARG A 56 18.46 11.44 9.30
CA ARG A 56 17.77 10.84 10.44
C ARG A 56 17.31 11.89 11.46
N THR A 57 18.17 12.83 11.81
CA THR A 57 17.88 13.81 12.87
C THR A 57 16.76 14.74 12.42
N SER A 58 16.80 15.20 11.17
CA SER A 58 15.73 16.03 10.60
C SER A 58 14.40 15.27 10.53
N TRP A 59 14.42 14.00 10.14
CA TRP A 59 13.22 13.13 10.16
C TRP A 59 12.64 12.96 11.57
N GLU A 60 13.48 12.63 12.56
CA GLU A 60 13.05 12.44 13.95
C GLU A 60 12.44 13.73 14.53
N ASN A 61 13.06 14.88 14.27
CA ASN A 61 12.53 16.17 14.67
C ASN A 61 11.17 16.46 14.04
N GLN A 62 10.99 16.18 12.74
CA GLN A 62 9.72 16.38 12.06
C GLN A 62 8.59 15.53 12.68
N ILE A 63 8.87 14.26 12.98
CA ILE A 63 7.92 13.36 13.64
C ILE A 63 7.58 13.86 15.05
N HIS A 64 8.59 14.29 15.80
CA HIS A 64 8.40 14.82 17.15
C HIS A 64 7.49 16.06 17.14
N THR A 65 7.78 17.04 16.29
CA THR A 65 6.97 18.26 16.15
C THR A 65 5.53 17.94 15.75
N ARG A 66 5.32 17.02 14.80
CA ARG A 66 3.97 16.59 14.40
C ARG A 66 3.20 15.98 15.57
N ASN A 67 3.85 15.16 16.39
CA ASN A 67 3.20 14.52 17.52
C ASN A 67 2.75 15.53 18.58
N GLN A 68 3.46 16.65 18.75
CA GLN A 68 3.06 17.69 19.70
C GLN A 68 1.71 18.32 19.36
N SER A 69 1.35 18.43 18.07
CA SER A 69 0.06 18.99 17.64
C SER A 69 -1.11 18.01 17.80
N GLN A 70 -0.82 16.72 17.94
CA GLN A 70 -1.81 15.66 18.16
C GLN A 70 -1.99 15.33 19.65
N ASN A 71 -1.19 15.92 20.52
CA ASN A 71 -1.27 15.70 21.96
C ASN A 71 -2.31 16.64 22.58
N GLU A 72 -3.46 16.09 23.01
CA GLU A 72 -4.54 16.86 23.65
C GLU A 72 -4.10 17.53 24.96
N TYR A 73 -3.16 16.94 25.71
CA TYR A 73 -2.62 17.57 26.93
C TYR A 73 -1.93 18.90 26.66
N ASN A 74 -1.39 19.09 25.45
CA ASN A 74 -0.77 20.35 25.05
C ASN A 74 -1.79 21.42 24.61
N LYS A 75 -3.06 21.07 24.42
CA LYS A 75 -4.11 21.98 23.94
C LYS A 75 -4.86 22.69 25.08
N VAL A 76 -4.77 22.21 26.31
CA VAL A 76 -5.56 22.70 27.47
C VAL A 76 -4.76 23.67 28.37
N LYS A 77 -3.81 24.42 27.80
CA LYS A 77 -3.11 25.48 28.55
C LYS A 77 -3.91 26.77 28.60
#